data_AF-A0AAV1KAR1-F1
#
_entry.id   AF-A0AAV1KAR1-F1
#
_cell.length_a   1.000
_cell.length_b   1.000
_cell.length_c   1.000
_cell.angle_alpha   90.00
_cell.angle_beta   90.00
_cell.angle_gamma   90.00
#
_symmetry.space_group_name_H-M   'P 1'
#
loop_
_entity.id
_entity.type
_entity.pdbx_description
1 polymer ?
#
loop_
_entity_poly.entity_id
_entity_poly.type
_entity_poly.pdbx_seq_one_letter_code
_entity_poly.pdbx_strand_id
1 'polypeptide(L)' 'MVLKGFSNSHHDFRFPEAVFLTSRFGNPVIQIGNYRFSKWSGSTGAKTRWICIKDHKGCRAKLWTYDEVIIKYHDNHNH' A
#
# COMPACT_ATOMS: atom_id res chain seq x y z
N MET A 1 -10.36 -1.48 -12.43
CA MET A 1 -11.21 -0.36 -11.97
C MET A 1 -10.27 0.67 -11.36
N VAL A 2 -10.00 1.77 -12.05
CA VAL A 2 -9.09 2.83 -11.55
C VAL A 2 -9.97 3.81 -10.78
N LEU A 3 -9.85 3.85 -9.45
CA LEU A 3 -10.53 4.85 -8.63
C LEU A 3 -9.84 6.19 -8.89
N LYS A 4 -10.53 7.09 -9.60
CA LYS A 4 -10.08 8.46 -9.84
C LYS A 4 -10.19 9.24 -8.53
N GLY A 5 -9.04 9.63 -7.96
CA GLY A 5 -8.98 10.70 -6.98
C GLY A 5 -9.37 12.02 -7.64
N PHE A 6 -10.37 12.71 -7.08
CA PHE A 6 -10.78 14.04 -7.51
C PHE A 6 -9.74 15.09 -7.10
N SER A 7 -9.34 15.95 -8.04
CA SER A 7 -8.44 17.08 -7.78
C SER A 7 -9.21 18.36 -7.46
N ASN A 8 -8.80 19.09 -6.41
CA ASN A 8 -8.69 20.56 -6.41
C ASN A 8 -7.96 21.08 -5.15
N SER A 9 -7.11 22.10 -5.36
CA SER A 9 -6.49 23.02 -4.38
C SER A 9 -5.41 22.51 -3.39
N HIS A 10 -4.16 22.47 -3.86
CA HIS A 10 -2.94 23.10 -3.31
C HIS A 10 -2.48 23.00 -1.83
N HIS A 11 -2.97 22.11 -0.95
CA HIS A 11 -2.17 21.70 0.22
C HIS A 11 -2.54 20.28 0.72
N ASP A 12 -1.53 19.39 0.74
CA ASP A 12 -1.44 18.08 1.43
C ASP A 12 -2.29 16.90 0.88
N PHE A 13 -1.92 16.39 -0.30
CA PHE A 13 -2.32 15.05 -0.78
C PHE A 13 -1.62 13.95 0.05
N ARG A 14 -2.19 13.62 1.21
CA ARG A 14 -1.64 12.64 2.17
C ARG A 14 -1.63 11.17 1.74
N PHE A 15 -2.12 10.84 0.55
CA PHE A 15 -2.22 9.45 0.11
C PHE A 15 -1.59 9.24 -1.27
N PRO A 16 -0.70 8.23 -1.41
CA PRO A 16 -0.01 7.98 -2.67
C PRO A 16 -0.96 7.36 -3.71
N GLU A 17 -0.66 7.60 -4.98
CA GLU A 17 -1.24 6.84 -6.09
C GLU A 17 -0.91 5.35 -5.92
N ALA A 18 -1.95 4.54 -5.80
CA ALA A 18 -1.84 3.13 -5.47
C ALA A 18 -2.62 2.26 -6.46
N VAL A 19 -1.97 1.19 -6.92
CA VAL A 19 -2.57 0.19 -7.80
C VAL A 19 -2.74 -1.12 -7.03
N PHE A 20 -3.98 -1.59 -6.93
CA PHE A 20 -4.32 -2.89 -6.35
C PHE A 20 -4.17 -3.97 -7.42
N LEU A 21 -3.34 -4.97 -7.11
CA LEU A 21 -2.93 -6.02 -8.03
C LEU A 21 -3.02 -7.39 -7.36
N THR A 22 -2.96 -8.42 -8.20
CA THR A 22 -2.78 -9.81 -7.77
C THR A 22 -1.42 -10.30 -8.25
N SER A 23 -0.64 -10.90 -7.36
CA SER A 23 0.62 -11.54 -7.73
C SER A 23 0.39 -12.78 -8.60
N ARG A 24 1.45 -13.31 -9.23
CA ARG A 24 1.39 -14.57 -10.00
C ARG A 24 0.83 -15.77 -9.23
N PHE A 25 0.86 -15.71 -7.89
CA PHE A 25 0.40 -16.78 -7.01
C PHE A 25 -0.96 -16.48 -6.36
N GLY A 26 -1.70 -15.49 -6.85
CA GLY A 26 -3.01 -15.14 -6.30
C GLY A 26 -2.97 -14.25 -5.05
N ASN A 27 -1.79 -13.95 -4.50
CA ASN A 27 -1.71 -13.08 -3.32
C ASN A 27 -1.98 -11.61 -3.69
N PRO A 28 -2.77 -10.87 -2.88
CA PRO A 28 -3.01 -9.46 -3.13
C PRO A 28 -1.75 -8.63 -2.90
N VAL A 29 -1.57 -7.60 -3.73
CA VAL A 29 -0.43 -6.69 -3.74
C VAL A 29 -0.91 -5.26 -3.94
N ILE A 30 -0.29 -4.31 -3.26
CA ILE A 30 -0.43 -2.88 -3.56
C ILE A 30 0.89 -2.38 -4.15
N GLN A 31 0.81 -1.68 -5.28
CA GLN A 31 1.95 -1.02 -5.90
C GLN A 31 1.80 0.49 -5.78
N ILE A 32 2.83 1.13 -5.19
CA ILE A 32 2.96 2.59 -5.07
C ILE A 32 4.29 2.96 -5.73
N GLY A 33 4.24 3.64 -6.87
CA GLY A 33 5.43 3.88 -7.70
C GLY A 33 6.18 2.58 -8.01
N ASN A 34 7.45 2.54 -7.59
CA ASN A 34 8.36 1.39 -7.78
C ASN A 34 8.30 0.37 -6.63
N TYR A 35 7.54 0.64 -5.58
CA TYR A 35 7.49 -0.17 -4.38
C TYR A 35 6.24 -1.06 -4.36
N ARG A 36 6.44 -2.31 -3.95
CA ARG A 36 5.37 -3.29 -3.80
C ARG A 36 5.19 -3.66 -2.35
N PHE A 37 3.94 -3.79 -1.95
CA PHE A 37 3.51 -4.18 -0.62
C PHE A 37 2.65 -5.42 -0.70
N SER A 38 2.98 -6.45 0.08
CA SER A 38 2.16 -7.65 0.23
C SER A 38 1.35 -7.57 1.52
N LYS A 39 0.16 -8.19 1.51
CA LYS A 39 -0.65 -8.33 2.73
C LYS A 39 0.16 -9.04 3.81
N TRP A 40 0.21 -8.47 5.01
CA TRP A 40 0.79 -9.16 6.16
C TRP A 40 -0.13 -10.30 6.59
N SER A 41 0.42 -11.48 6.83
CA SER A 41 -0.33 -12.72 7.12
C SER A 41 -1.25 -12.60 8.34
N GLY A 42 -0.86 -11.83 9.34
CA GLY A 42 -1.68 -11.57 10.53
C GLY A 42 -2.82 -10.56 10.32
N SER A 43 -3.04 -10.04 9.11
CA SER A 43 -4.11 -9.08 8.85
C SER A 43 -5.45 -9.77 8.59
N THR A 44 -6.42 -9.52 9.46
CA THR A 44 -7.81 -10.00 9.36
C THR A 44 -8.80 -8.84 9.33
N GLY A 45 -9.97 -9.06 8.72
CA GLY A 45 -11.04 -8.05 8.60
C GLY A 45 -10.74 -6.89 7.63
N ALA A 46 -11.48 -5.78 7.80
CA ALA A 46 -11.44 -4.61 6.91
C ALA A 46 -10.13 -3.82 6.98
N LYS A 47 -9.50 -3.77 8.17
CA LYS A 47 -8.23 -3.06 8.38
C LYS A 47 -7.06 -3.97 8.03
N THR A 48 -6.39 -3.70 6.92
CA THR A 48 -5.28 -4.53 6.44
C THR A 48 -3.93 -3.82 6.59
N ARG A 49 -2.95 -4.52 7.17
CA ARG A 49 -1.55 -4.08 7.18
C ARG A 49 -0.84 -4.67 5.97
N TRP A 50 -0.11 -3.84 5.24
CA TRP A 50 0.74 -4.28 4.15
C TRP A 50 2.19 -3.91 4.42
N ILE A 51 3.09 -4.80 4.02
CA ILE A 51 4.52 -4.68 4.25
C ILE A 51 5.24 -4.63 2.91
N CYS A 52 6.28 -3.81 2.80
CA CYS A 52 7.14 -3.87 1.61
C CYS A 52 7.62 -5.30 1.38
N ILE A 53 7.66 -5.74 0.12
CA ILE A 53 8.17 -7.08 -0.23
C ILE A 53 9.64 -7.30 0.17
N LYS A 54 10.40 -6.22 0.43
CA LYS A 54 11.78 -6.26 0.94
C LYS A 54 11.86 -6.20 2.47
N ASP A 55 10.75 -6.37 3.19
CA ASP A 55 10.74 -6.44 4.67
C ASP A 55 11.70 -7.53 5.20
N HIS A 56 11.79 -8.67 4.52
CA HIS A 56 12.76 -9.72 4.82
C HIS A 56 14.24 -9.29 4.68
N LYS A 57 14.51 -8.13 4.06
CA LYS A 57 15.83 -7.49 3.97
C LYS A 57 15.98 -6.31 4.94
N GLY A 58 15.03 -6.12 5.86
CA GLY A 58 15.05 -5.03 6.84
C GLY A 58 14.28 -3.77 6.41
N CYS A 59 13.48 -3.82 5.33
CA CYS A 59 12.68 -2.67 4.90
C CYS A 59 11.57 -2.32 5.90
N ARG A 60 11.55 -1.06 6.34
CA ARG A 60 10.61 -0.57 7.36
C ARG A 60 9.35 0.08 6.78
N ALA A 61 9.25 0.22 5.46
CA ALA A 61 8.05 0.74 4.82
C ALA A 61 6.83 -0.14 5.06
N LYS A 62 5.71 0.50 5.43
CA LYS A 62 4.42 -0.13 5.76
C LYS A 62 3.28 0.77 5.28
N LEU A 63 2.13 0.17 4.99
CA LEU A 63 0.89 0.91 4.77
C LEU A 63 -0.28 0.18 5.41
N TRP A 64 -1.35 0.92 5.68
CA TRP A 64 -2.60 0.37 6.18
C TRP A 64 -3.75 0.82 5.30
N THR A 65 -4.64 -0.12 5.00
CA THR A 65 -5.91 0.15 4.33
C THR A 65 -7.09 -0.15 5.25
N TYR A 66 -8.23 0.47 4.96
CA TYR A 66 -9.55 0.08 5.42
C TYR A 66 -10.44 -0.02 4.19
N ASP A 67 -10.98 -1.22 3.89
CA ASP A 67 -11.81 -1.47 2.68
C ASP A 67 -11.22 -0.85 1.40
N GLU A 68 -9.96 -1.21 1.10
CA GLU A 68 -9.19 -0.74 -0.07
C GLU A 68 -8.85 0.77 -0.09
N VAL A 69 -9.21 1.53 0.94
CA VAL A 69 -8.78 2.92 1.10
C VAL A 69 -7.49 2.96 1.92
N ILE A 70 -6.44 3.59 1.41
CA ILE A 70 -5.22 3.83 2.20
C ILE A 70 -5.54 4.84 3.29
N ILE A 71 -5.32 4.45 4.54
CA ILE A 71 -5.55 5.29 5.74
C ILE A 71 -4.25 5.71 6.40
N LYS A 72 -3.13 5.06 6.08
CA LYS A 72 -1.81 5.38 6.63
C LYS A 72 -0.70 4.84 5.73
N TYR A 73 0.31 5.66 5.48
CA TYR A 73 1.48 5.30 4.67
C TYR A 73 2.78 5.71 5.37
N HIS A 74 3.68 4.74 5.58
CA HIS A 74 5.03 4.96 6.11
C HIS A 74 6.04 4.64 5.00
N ASP A 75 6.57 5.69 4.37
CA ASP A 75 7.46 5.62 3.19
C ASP A 75 8.95 5.45 3.54
N ASN A 76 9.27 4.59 4.51
CA ASN A 76 10.65 4.41 4.97
C ASN A 76 11.30 3.20 4.29
N HIS A 77 11.67 3.39 3.03
CA HIS A 77 12.47 2.43 2.25
C HIS A 77 13.96 2.65 2.51
N ASN A 78 14.68 1.57 2.84
CA ASN A 78 16.11 1.57 3.09
C ASN A 78 16.85 0.64 2.11
N HIS A 79 16.35 0.54 0.86
CA HIS A 79 16.84 -0.37 -0.17
C HIS A 79 16.58 0.14 -1.59
#